data_AF-A0A439DN69-F1
#
_entry.id   AF-A0A439DN69-F1
#
_cell.length_a   1.000
_cell.length_b   1.000
_cell.length_c   1.000
_cell.angle_alpha   90.00
_cell.angle_beta   90.00
_cell.angle_gamma   90.00
#
_symmetry.space_group_name_H-M   'P 1'
#
loop_
_entity.id
_entity.type
_entity.pdbx_description
1 polymer ?
#
loop_
_entity_poly.entity_id
_entity_poly.type
_entity_poly.pdbx_seq_one_letter_code
_entity_poly.pdbx_strand_id
1 'polypeptide(L)'
;MPALRNEWREPLRAQRDPLSEGSGRIRSNRDEHRRVRKQTWLGRFVSTYGWRAYALPVLMALTVVVVYQTITGTSAPAPDQLEGPVQGPPTIGVASTAIIGAPPKGLTEFDANLPTGILPAGGPFTPAGAKTWRVVPGTAPQFGEGTAKVFTYSVEVEDGIDTTTFGGDDGFARMVGETLANPKSWTHNPQFAFIRVDATSGVEPDFRVSLTTPMTIREGCGYDIQLEASCYNPAYADGQPRVFINEARWVRGAVPFQGDVGSYRQYLINHEVGHAIGYQRHEQCPENGDLAPIMMQQTFSTNNNDAARFDPGTVNPDGKTCRFNPWPYPIA
;
A
#
# COMPACT_ATOMS: atom_id res chain seq x y z
N MET A 1 20.14 8.44 -75.45
CA MET A 1 20.11 6.97 -75.39
C MET A 1 19.09 6.46 -76.41
N PRO A 2 19.54 5.97 -77.58
CA PRO A 2 18.76 5.07 -78.42
C PRO A 2 18.71 3.67 -77.77
N ALA A 3 17.58 2.99 -77.91
CA ALA A 3 17.40 1.61 -77.47
C ALA A 3 18.20 0.66 -78.35
N LEU A 4 19.03 -0.20 -77.76
CA LEU A 4 19.62 -1.35 -78.46
C LEU A 4 19.35 -2.65 -77.70
N ARG A 5 18.66 -3.49 -78.47
CA ARG A 5 18.33 -4.91 -78.39
C ARG A 5 19.06 -5.76 -77.34
N ASN A 6 18.25 -6.57 -76.66
CA ASN A 6 18.65 -7.56 -75.68
C ASN A 6 18.81 -8.93 -76.38
N GLU A 7 20.03 -9.49 -76.34
CA GLU A 7 20.49 -10.66 -77.13
C GLU A 7 20.09 -12.04 -76.58
N TRP A 8 19.23 -12.12 -75.56
CA TRP A 8 18.99 -13.38 -74.84
C TRP A 8 17.87 -14.27 -75.43
N ARG A 9 17.47 -14.05 -76.68
CA ARG A 9 16.49 -14.90 -77.39
C ARG A 9 17.07 -15.42 -78.70
N GLU A 10 18.09 -16.26 -78.61
CA GLU A 10 18.43 -17.19 -79.68
C GLU A 10 18.34 -18.64 -79.18
N PRO A 11 17.77 -19.56 -79.98
CA PRO A 11 17.71 -20.98 -79.64
C PRO A 11 19.09 -21.63 -79.75
N LEU A 12 19.48 -22.37 -78.71
CA LEU A 12 20.73 -23.13 -78.62
C LEU A 12 20.83 -24.15 -79.78
N ARG A 13 21.74 -23.90 -80.73
CA ARG A 13 22.20 -24.91 -81.70
C ARG A 13 23.35 -25.72 -81.07
N ALA A 14 23.14 -27.01 -80.86
CA ALA A 14 24.23 -27.94 -80.58
C ALA A 14 24.95 -28.27 -81.90
N GLN A 15 26.15 -27.73 -82.06
CA GLN A 15 27.06 -28.02 -83.16
C GLN A 15 27.67 -29.41 -82.93
N ARG A 16 27.43 -30.33 -83.86
CA ARG A 16 27.95 -31.71 -83.85
C ARG A 16 29.00 -31.82 -84.94
N ASP A 17 30.27 -31.87 -84.55
CA ASP A 17 31.40 -32.04 -85.48
C ASP A 17 31.67 -33.54 -85.71
N PRO A 18 31.59 -34.07 -86.95
CA PRO A 18 31.55 -35.53 -87.20
C PRO A 18 32.90 -36.25 -87.38
N LEU A 19 34.07 -35.68 -87.04
CA LEU A 19 35.37 -36.29 -87.42
C LEU A 19 36.41 -36.41 -86.29
N SER A 20 36.06 -37.11 -85.20
CA SER A 20 37.11 -37.74 -84.37
C SER A 20 36.76 -39.18 -84.01
N GLU A 21 36.96 -40.06 -84.99
CA GLU A 21 37.37 -41.44 -84.72
C GLU A 21 38.74 -41.40 -84.05
N GLY A 22 38.88 -42.03 -82.88
CA GLY A 22 40.17 -42.01 -82.19
C GLY A 22 40.25 -42.85 -80.93
N SER A 23 40.69 -44.10 -81.11
CA SER A 23 41.35 -44.98 -80.14
C SER A 23 40.48 -45.74 -79.13
N GLY A 24 40.52 -47.06 -79.30
CA GLY A 24 39.99 -48.01 -78.34
C GLY A 24 40.91 -48.24 -77.14
N ARG A 25 40.26 -48.80 -76.10
CA ARG A 25 40.76 -49.49 -74.90
C ARG A 25 41.67 -48.71 -73.95
N ILE A 26 41.28 -48.72 -72.67
CA ILE A 26 42.05 -49.38 -71.59
C ILE A 26 41.04 -49.90 -70.55
N ARG A 27 41.15 -51.19 -70.22
CA ARG A 27 40.58 -51.76 -68.98
C ARG A 27 41.29 -51.06 -67.82
N SER A 28 40.62 -50.17 -67.10
CA SER A 28 41.17 -49.64 -65.86
C SER A 28 41.03 -50.70 -64.77
N ASN A 29 42.20 -51.15 -64.35
CA ASN A 29 42.38 -52.09 -63.28
C ASN A 29 42.05 -51.41 -61.95
N ARG A 30 41.70 -52.30 -61.03
CA ARG A 30 41.33 -52.11 -59.64
C ARG A 30 42.50 -51.48 -58.85
N ASP A 31 42.14 -50.74 -57.82
CA ASP A 31 42.97 -50.33 -56.67
C ASP A 31 43.92 -49.13 -56.85
N GLU A 32 43.39 -47.93 -56.61
CA GLU A 32 43.86 -47.04 -55.51
C GLU A 32 43.11 -45.70 -55.58
N HIS A 33 42.12 -45.48 -54.73
CA HIS A 33 42.04 -44.28 -53.88
C HIS A 33 41.00 -44.50 -52.79
N ARG A 34 41.52 -45.09 -51.73
CA ARG A 34 41.14 -44.99 -50.33
C ARG A 34 40.39 -43.68 -49.97
N ARG A 35 39.29 -43.86 -49.23
CA ARG A 35 38.66 -42.95 -48.25
C ARG A 35 37.72 -41.86 -48.79
N VAL A 36 36.47 -42.24 -49.05
CA VAL A 36 35.34 -41.35 -48.74
C VAL A 36 34.61 -41.93 -47.53
N ARG A 37 34.79 -41.25 -46.39
CA ARG A 37 34.06 -41.48 -45.13
C ARG A 37 32.56 -41.61 -45.43
N LYS A 38 31.94 -42.68 -44.98
CA LYS A 38 30.47 -42.78 -44.91
C LYS A 38 29.96 -41.55 -44.15
N GLN A 39 29.25 -40.65 -44.83
CA GLN A 39 28.56 -39.55 -44.17
C GLN A 39 27.61 -40.14 -43.13
N THR A 40 27.82 -39.78 -41.87
CA THR A 40 26.95 -40.18 -40.77
C THR A 40 25.56 -39.59 -40.95
N TRP A 41 24.56 -40.24 -40.36
CA TRP A 41 23.16 -39.81 -40.40
C TRP A 41 22.96 -38.33 -40.02
N LEU A 42 23.77 -37.82 -39.09
CA LEU A 42 23.85 -36.41 -38.71
C LEU A 42 24.20 -35.46 -39.87
N GLY A 43 25.12 -35.84 -40.76
CA GLY A 43 25.50 -35.02 -41.92
C GLY A 43 24.38 -34.91 -42.96
N ARG A 44 23.55 -35.95 -43.07
CA ARG A 44 22.38 -35.98 -43.97
C ARG A 44 21.23 -35.14 -43.42
N PHE A 45 21.12 -35.04 -42.10
CA PHE A 45 20.09 -34.26 -41.41
C PHE A 45 20.36 -32.75 -41.45
N VAL A 46 21.62 -32.34 -41.25
CA VAL A 46 22.02 -30.92 -41.36
C VAL A 46 21.87 -30.40 -42.79
N SER A 47 22.09 -31.24 -43.82
CA SER A 47 21.91 -30.83 -45.22
C SER A 47 20.44 -30.73 -45.65
N THR A 48 19.50 -31.39 -44.96
CA THR A 48 18.07 -31.37 -45.32
C THR A 48 17.29 -30.28 -44.61
N TYR A 49 17.64 -29.93 -43.37
CA TYR A 49 16.86 -28.98 -42.55
C TYR A 49 17.56 -27.64 -42.29
N GLY A 50 18.82 -27.48 -42.70
CA GLY A 50 19.55 -26.21 -42.63
C GLY A 50 19.56 -25.57 -41.24
N TRP A 51 19.55 -24.24 -41.18
CA TRP A 51 19.57 -23.46 -39.93
C TRP A 51 18.41 -23.76 -38.97
N ARG A 52 17.31 -24.37 -39.46
CA ARG A 52 16.11 -24.70 -38.67
C ARG A 52 16.37 -25.83 -37.66
N ALA A 53 17.42 -26.63 -37.86
CA ALA A 53 17.86 -27.64 -36.89
C ALA A 53 18.33 -27.01 -35.56
N TYR A 54 18.76 -25.74 -35.58
CA TYR A 54 19.23 -25.00 -34.40
C TYR A 54 18.22 -23.97 -33.92
N ALA A 55 17.48 -23.33 -34.85
CA ALA A 55 16.54 -22.28 -34.50
C ALA A 55 15.36 -22.76 -33.64
N LEU A 56 14.79 -23.92 -33.95
CA LEU A 56 13.66 -24.48 -33.21
C LEU A 56 14.00 -24.85 -31.75
N PRO A 57 15.10 -25.59 -31.45
CA PRO A 57 15.46 -25.88 -30.07
C PRO A 57 15.87 -24.61 -29.28
N VAL A 58 16.50 -23.63 -29.93
CA VAL A 58 16.83 -22.34 -29.28
C VAL A 58 15.57 -21.55 -28.95
N LEU A 59 14.61 -21.47 -29.88
CA LEU A 59 13.32 -20.83 -29.63
C LEU A 59 12.57 -21.51 -28.49
N MET A 60 12.58 -22.85 -28.45
CA MET A 60 11.94 -23.62 -27.39
C MET A 60 12.60 -23.37 -26.02
N ALA A 61 13.92 -23.29 -25.96
CA ALA A 61 14.65 -22.94 -24.74
C ALA A 61 14.33 -21.51 -24.29
N LEU A 62 14.26 -20.56 -25.22
CA LEU A 62 13.87 -19.17 -24.91
C LEU A 62 12.43 -19.08 -24.40
N THR A 63 11.47 -19.78 -25.00
CA THR A 63 10.10 -19.81 -24.48
C THR A 63 10.03 -20.44 -23.10
N VAL A 64 10.81 -21.50 -22.82
CA VAL A 64 10.88 -22.07 -21.47
C VAL A 64 11.46 -21.08 -20.47
N VAL A 65 12.51 -20.33 -20.83
CA VAL A 65 13.09 -19.29 -19.96
C VAL A 65 12.09 -18.16 -19.71
N VAL A 66 11.37 -17.69 -20.73
CA VAL A 66 10.34 -16.65 -20.58
C VAL A 66 9.19 -17.14 -19.71
N VAL A 67 8.70 -18.37 -19.94
CA VAL A 67 7.66 -18.99 -19.11
C VAL A 67 8.15 -19.14 -17.67
N TYR A 68 9.39 -19.56 -17.48
CA TYR A 68 10.01 -19.65 -16.16
C TYR A 68 10.10 -18.29 -15.50
N GLN A 69 10.51 -17.22 -16.19
CA GLN A 69 10.56 -15.86 -15.65
C GLN A 69 9.16 -15.29 -15.34
N THR A 70 8.13 -15.64 -16.12
CA THR A 70 6.74 -15.25 -15.83
C THR A 70 6.15 -15.99 -14.63
N ILE A 71 6.57 -17.24 -14.38
CA ILE A 71 6.08 -18.04 -13.24
C ILE A 71 6.88 -17.75 -11.97
N THR A 72 8.18 -17.52 -12.11
CA THR A 72 9.09 -17.30 -10.96
C THR A 72 9.25 -15.84 -10.56
N GLY A 73 8.71 -14.91 -11.36
CA GLY A 73 8.72 -13.48 -11.08
C GLY A 73 10.15 -12.94 -11.06
N THR A 74 10.56 -12.20 -12.10
CA THR A 74 11.71 -11.33 -11.96
C THR A 74 11.36 -10.20 -11.00
N SER A 75 11.66 -10.39 -9.72
CA SER A 75 11.69 -9.32 -8.75
C SER A 75 12.72 -8.29 -9.23
N ALA A 76 12.24 -7.17 -9.76
CA ALA A 76 13.06 -5.97 -9.79
C ALA A 76 13.50 -5.69 -8.34
N PRO A 77 14.75 -5.27 -8.09
CA PRO A 77 15.13 -4.84 -6.75
C PRO A 77 14.16 -3.75 -6.34
N ALA A 78 13.42 -3.98 -5.27
CA ALA A 78 12.66 -2.91 -4.64
C ALA A 78 13.67 -1.80 -4.28
N PRO A 79 13.35 -0.51 -4.50
CA PRO A 79 14.13 0.55 -3.87
C PRO A 79 14.16 0.25 -2.36
N ASP A 80 15.32 0.40 -1.73
CA ASP A 80 15.49 0.20 -0.28
C ASP A 80 14.32 0.88 0.45
N GLN A 81 13.38 0.06 0.91
CA GLN A 81 12.27 0.55 1.71
C GLN A 81 12.90 0.94 3.03
N LEU A 82 12.92 2.24 3.33
CA LEU A 82 13.08 2.69 4.71
C LEU A 82 12.08 1.88 5.53
N GLU A 83 12.56 1.04 6.46
CA GLU A 83 11.69 0.33 7.40
C GLU A 83 10.81 1.37 8.10
N GLY A 84 9.54 1.41 7.70
CA GLY A 84 8.55 2.30 8.28
C GLY A 84 8.14 1.79 9.67
N PRO A 85 7.53 2.66 10.48
CA PRO A 85 7.09 2.32 11.84
C PRO A 85 5.85 1.42 11.84
N VAL A 86 5.24 1.23 10.67
CA VAL A 86 4.07 0.38 10.43
C VAL A 86 4.45 -0.71 9.45
N GLN A 87 4.00 -1.92 9.70
CA GLN A 87 4.20 -3.10 8.87
C GLN A 87 3.52 -2.93 7.50
N GLY A 88 4.33 -2.88 6.45
CA GLY A 88 3.88 -2.82 5.05
C GLY A 88 3.72 -1.41 4.49
N PRO A 89 3.68 -1.26 3.16
CA PRO A 89 3.54 0.05 2.52
C PRO A 89 2.11 0.61 2.69
N PRO A 90 1.95 1.94 2.80
CA PRO A 90 0.65 2.58 2.85
C PRO A 90 -0.11 2.41 1.52
N THR A 91 -1.43 2.20 1.57
CA THR A 91 -2.29 2.19 0.39
C THR A 91 -2.83 3.60 0.07
N ILE A 92 -2.02 4.38 -0.64
CA ILE A 92 -2.35 5.77 -0.98
C ILE A 92 -3.30 5.83 -2.19
N GLY A 93 -4.37 6.62 -2.08
CA GLY A 93 -5.22 6.99 -3.23
C GLY A 93 -6.22 5.92 -3.70
N VAL A 94 -6.40 4.85 -2.93
CA VAL A 94 -7.43 3.84 -3.20
C VAL A 94 -8.75 4.32 -2.60
N ALA A 95 -9.77 4.53 -3.45
CA ALA A 95 -11.12 4.81 -2.99
C ALA A 95 -11.66 3.61 -2.21
N SER A 96 -11.99 3.83 -0.94
CA SER A 96 -12.59 2.83 -0.05
C SER A 96 -13.85 3.42 0.57
N THR A 97 -14.84 2.57 0.85
CA THR A 97 -16.01 2.92 1.67
C THR A 97 -16.00 2.20 3.02
N ALA A 98 -14.98 1.38 3.27
CA ALA A 98 -14.84 0.64 4.51
C ALA A 98 -14.42 1.58 5.65
N ILE A 99 -15.15 1.51 6.76
CA ILE A 99 -14.80 2.16 8.02
C ILE A 99 -13.59 1.42 8.62
N ILE A 100 -12.58 2.16 9.07
CA ILE A 100 -11.33 1.62 9.62
C ILE A 100 -11.13 2.19 11.02
N GLY A 101 -10.58 1.40 11.96
CA GLY A 101 -10.34 1.80 13.35
C GLY A 101 -11.51 1.46 14.29
N ALA A 102 -12.72 1.28 13.73
CA ALA A 102 -13.84 0.69 14.46
C ALA A 102 -13.83 -0.84 14.35
N PRO A 103 -14.26 -1.55 15.40
CA PRO A 103 -14.33 -3.00 15.34
C PRO A 103 -15.31 -3.52 14.26
N PRO A 104 -15.06 -4.69 13.67
CA PRO A 104 -15.91 -5.24 12.61
C PRO A 104 -17.37 -5.41 13.03
N LYS A 105 -18.28 -5.09 12.10
CA LYS A 105 -19.72 -5.28 12.32
C LYS A 105 -20.08 -6.75 12.48
N GLY A 106 -20.97 -7.06 13.42
CA GLY A 106 -21.51 -8.42 13.61
C GLY A 106 -20.70 -9.34 14.53
N LEU A 107 -19.65 -8.81 15.17
CA LEU A 107 -19.05 -9.45 16.33
C LEU A 107 -19.92 -9.17 17.56
N THR A 108 -21.07 -9.84 17.69
CA THR A 108 -22.07 -9.59 18.75
C THR A 108 -21.79 -10.35 20.05
N GLU A 109 -20.63 -10.99 20.18
CA GLU A 109 -20.25 -11.83 21.32
C GLU A 109 -19.02 -11.26 22.03
N PHE A 110 -19.04 -9.95 22.29
CA PHE A 110 -18.02 -9.33 23.13
C PHE A 110 -18.38 -9.41 24.58
N ASP A 111 -17.45 -9.94 25.36
CA ASP A 111 -17.46 -9.76 26.78
C ASP A 111 -17.22 -8.28 27.08
N ALA A 112 -18.28 -7.54 27.45
CA ALA A 112 -18.22 -6.17 27.93
C ALA A 112 -17.32 -6.00 29.17
N ASN A 113 -16.78 -7.09 29.71
CA ASN A 113 -15.81 -7.11 30.80
C ASN A 113 -14.37 -6.76 30.40
N LEU A 114 -14.08 -6.11 29.26
CA LEU A 114 -12.72 -5.57 29.05
C LEU A 114 -12.54 -4.28 29.87
N PRO A 115 -11.88 -4.31 31.04
CA PRO A 115 -11.86 -3.16 31.94
C PRO A 115 -10.96 -2.04 31.41
N THR A 116 -10.02 -2.34 30.52
CA THR A 116 -9.13 -1.36 29.90
C THR A 116 -9.82 -0.59 28.77
N GLY A 117 -10.84 -1.18 28.16
CA GLY A 117 -11.59 -0.59 27.05
C GLY A 117 -12.68 0.37 27.50
N ILE A 118 -13.06 0.38 28.78
CA ILE A 118 -14.09 1.29 29.28
C ILE A 118 -13.65 2.75 29.16
N LEU A 119 -14.62 3.66 29.05
CA LEU A 119 -14.35 5.09 29.15
C LEU A 119 -13.98 5.42 30.61
N PRO A 120 -12.77 5.96 30.89
CA PRO A 120 -12.40 6.35 32.24
C PRO A 120 -13.37 7.40 32.80
N ALA A 121 -13.41 7.53 34.14
CA ALA A 121 -14.07 8.67 34.77
C ALA A 121 -13.33 9.98 34.43
N GLY A 122 -14.05 11.08 34.34
CA GLY A 122 -13.47 12.38 34.00
C GLY A 122 -14.52 13.46 33.80
N GLY A 123 -14.11 14.57 33.16
CA GLY A 123 -14.97 15.73 32.92
C GLY A 123 -16.25 15.40 32.12
N PRO A 124 -17.25 16.30 32.15
CA PRO A 124 -18.42 16.18 31.30
C PRO A 124 -18.03 16.30 29.82
N PHE A 125 -18.85 15.71 28.95
CA PHE A 125 -18.75 15.81 27.49
C PHE A 125 -20.17 15.92 26.91
N THR A 126 -20.31 16.42 25.70
CA THR A 126 -21.61 16.50 25.01
C THR A 126 -22.01 15.11 24.46
N PRO A 127 -23.14 14.51 24.92
CA PRO A 127 -23.50 13.16 24.46
C PRO A 127 -23.89 13.09 22.98
N ALA A 128 -24.54 14.13 22.46
CA ALA A 128 -25.05 14.20 21.09
C ALA A 128 -24.98 15.63 20.55
N GLY A 129 -24.50 15.79 19.32
CA GLY A 129 -24.45 17.04 18.58
C GLY A 129 -25.45 17.07 17.42
N ALA A 130 -25.27 18.04 16.52
CA ALA A 130 -26.18 18.28 15.41
C ALA A 130 -25.89 17.43 14.16
N LYS A 131 -24.80 16.64 14.12
CA LYS A 131 -24.31 15.94 12.93
C LYS A 131 -23.98 16.86 11.75
N THR A 132 -23.71 18.12 12.08
CA THR A 132 -23.11 19.13 11.19
C THR A 132 -21.84 19.62 11.85
N TRP A 133 -20.86 20.03 11.06
CA TRP A 133 -19.57 20.47 11.56
C TRP A 133 -19.26 21.87 11.08
N ARG A 134 -18.77 22.70 12.00
CA ARG A 134 -18.14 23.96 11.67
C ARG A 134 -16.64 23.73 11.44
N VAL A 135 -16.11 24.31 10.37
CA VAL A 135 -14.68 24.33 10.11
C VAL A 135 -14.03 25.32 11.07
N VAL A 136 -12.99 24.89 11.78
CA VAL A 136 -12.20 25.78 12.64
C VAL A 136 -11.31 26.64 11.72
N PRO A 137 -11.47 27.98 11.70
CA PRO A 137 -10.71 28.85 10.82
C PRO A 137 -9.19 28.69 10.99
N GLY A 138 -8.45 28.84 9.89
CA GLY A 138 -7.00 28.81 9.90
C GLY A 138 -6.40 27.80 8.92
N THR A 139 -5.32 28.22 8.29
CA THR A 139 -4.53 27.43 7.35
C THR A 139 -3.11 27.24 7.89
N ALA A 140 -2.42 26.23 7.38
CA ALA A 140 -0.99 26.01 7.66
C ALA A 140 -0.29 25.65 6.35
N PRO A 141 0.90 26.21 6.08
CA PRO A 141 1.68 25.83 4.91
C PRO A 141 2.09 24.36 5.00
N GLN A 142 2.59 23.82 3.88
CA GLN A 142 3.08 22.46 3.84
C GLN A 142 4.14 22.20 4.91
N PHE A 143 4.00 21.10 5.64
CA PHE A 143 5.06 20.51 6.45
C PHE A 143 5.27 19.03 6.07
N GLY A 144 6.52 18.59 6.10
CA GLY A 144 6.96 17.34 5.46
C GLY A 144 7.36 17.51 4.00
N GLU A 145 8.05 16.52 3.43
CA GLU A 145 8.58 16.58 2.06
C GLU A 145 7.52 16.21 1.01
N GLY A 146 6.67 15.21 1.30
CA GLY A 146 5.58 14.82 0.42
C GLY A 146 6.03 14.20 -0.90
N THR A 147 7.16 13.48 -0.90
CA THR A 147 7.74 12.85 -2.09
C THR A 147 6.80 11.87 -2.79
N ALA A 148 5.80 11.32 -2.08
CA ALA A 148 4.74 10.50 -2.64
C ALA A 148 3.39 11.21 -2.68
N LYS A 149 2.97 11.84 -1.56
CA LYS A 149 1.67 12.51 -1.45
C LYS A 149 1.72 13.66 -0.45
N VAL A 150 1.16 14.80 -0.86
CA VAL A 150 0.80 15.90 0.03
C VAL A 150 -0.70 15.78 0.33
N PHE A 151 -1.06 15.64 1.60
CA PHE A 151 -2.44 15.55 2.06
C PHE A 151 -2.96 16.91 2.51
N THR A 152 -4.10 17.30 1.98
CA THR A 152 -4.86 18.46 2.45
C THR A 152 -5.84 18.02 3.52
N TYR A 153 -5.93 18.75 4.63
CA TYR A 153 -6.89 18.44 5.69
C TYR A 153 -7.54 19.70 6.27
N SER A 154 -8.80 19.56 6.68
CA SER A 154 -9.48 20.55 7.53
C SER A 154 -9.55 20.06 8.97
N VAL A 155 -9.70 21.00 9.91
CA VAL A 155 -10.09 20.69 11.29
C VAL A 155 -11.50 21.20 11.51
N GLU A 156 -12.35 20.33 12.04
CA GLU A 156 -13.77 20.61 12.20
C GLU A 156 -14.26 20.17 13.58
N VAL A 157 -15.29 20.84 14.10
CA VAL A 157 -15.93 20.49 15.35
C VAL A 157 -17.43 20.36 15.13
N GLU A 158 -18.02 19.29 15.64
CA GLU A 158 -19.46 19.09 15.52
C GLU A 158 -20.22 20.21 16.24
N ASP A 159 -21.26 20.72 15.61
CA ASP A 159 -22.13 21.73 16.18
C ASP A 159 -22.86 21.17 17.41
N GLY A 160 -22.81 21.93 18.51
CA GLY A 160 -23.34 21.53 19.82
C GLY A 160 -22.28 21.05 20.83
N ILE A 161 -21.04 20.78 20.41
CA ILE A 161 -19.94 20.50 21.34
C ILE A 161 -19.51 21.79 22.06
N ASP A 162 -19.45 21.73 23.38
CA ASP A 162 -18.84 22.79 24.21
C ASP A 162 -17.35 22.52 24.39
N THR A 163 -16.54 23.26 23.63
CA THR A 163 -15.08 23.11 23.63
C THR A 163 -14.37 23.94 24.70
N THR A 164 -15.10 24.76 25.48
CA THR A 164 -14.50 25.72 26.42
C THR A 164 -13.58 25.06 27.45
N THR A 165 -13.95 23.85 27.91
CA THR A 165 -13.24 23.11 28.96
C THR A 165 -11.86 22.59 28.55
N PHE A 166 -11.54 22.57 27.24
CA PHE A 166 -10.26 22.09 26.73
C PHE A 166 -9.59 23.05 25.73
N GLY A 167 -9.90 24.35 25.85
CA GLY A 167 -9.21 25.41 25.12
C GLY A 167 -9.92 25.92 23.86
N GLY A 168 -11.21 25.63 23.72
CA GLY A 168 -12.00 26.06 22.57
C GLY A 168 -11.68 25.27 21.30
N ASP A 169 -12.32 25.66 20.21
CA ASP A 169 -12.10 25.07 18.89
C ASP A 169 -10.64 25.24 18.44
N ASP A 170 -10.04 26.38 18.77
CA ASP A 170 -8.62 26.66 18.51
C ASP A 170 -7.69 25.75 19.30
N GLY A 171 -8.04 25.39 20.54
CA GLY A 171 -7.29 24.44 21.35
C GLY A 171 -7.25 23.04 20.71
N PHE A 172 -8.39 22.57 20.19
CA PHE A 172 -8.45 21.33 19.42
C PHE A 172 -7.63 21.42 18.14
N ALA A 173 -7.84 22.46 17.33
CA ALA A 173 -7.15 22.61 16.06
C ALA A 173 -5.64 22.78 16.17
N ARG A 174 -5.19 23.48 17.21
CA ARG A 174 -3.77 23.59 17.54
C ARG A 174 -3.18 22.24 17.92
N MET A 175 -3.88 21.44 18.73
CA MET A 175 -3.42 20.10 19.10
C MET A 175 -3.28 19.18 17.87
N VAL A 176 -4.24 19.21 16.94
CA VAL A 176 -4.14 18.48 15.67
C VAL A 176 -2.93 18.93 14.85
N GLY A 177 -2.80 20.24 14.62
CA GLY A 177 -1.70 20.80 13.84
C GLY A 177 -0.31 20.52 14.42
N GLU A 178 -0.13 20.76 15.73
CA GLU A 178 1.13 20.51 16.43
C GLU A 178 1.50 19.02 16.48
N THR A 179 0.50 18.13 16.59
CA THR A 179 0.74 16.68 16.55
C THR A 179 1.24 16.25 15.19
N LEU A 180 0.55 16.63 14.10
CA LEU A 180 0.93 16.22 12.74
C LEU A 180 2.25 16.85 12.26
N ALA A 181 2.53 18.07 12.68
CA ALA A 181 3.77 18.77 12.34
C ALA A 181 4.99 18.32 13.19
N ASN A 182 4.77 17.49 14.21
CA ASN A 182 5.86 17.02 15.06
C ASN A 182 6.80 16.09 14.27
N PRO A 183 8.14 16.21 14.42
CA PRO A 183 9.10 15.29 13.79
C PRO A 183 8.96 13.82 14.19
N LYS A 184 8.22 13.53 15.28
CA LYS A 184 7.87 12.18 15.72
C LYS A 184 6.61 11.63 15.03
N SER A 185 5.88 12.47 14.28
CA SER A 185 4.67 12.13 13.53
C SER A 185 5.01 11.63 12.12
N TRP A 186 3.98 11.46 11.28
CA TRP A 186 4.03 10.86 9.95
C TRP A 186 5.00 11.55 8.98
N THR A 187 5.26 12.84 9.17
CA THR A 187 6.19 13.62 8.32
C THR A 187 7.66 13.29 8.53
N HIS A 188 8.00 12.46 9.52
CA HIS A 188 9.32 11.83 9.57
C HIS A 188 9.57 10.96 8.33
N ASN A 189 8.51 10.35 7.77
CA ASN A 189 8.60 9.70 6.47
C ASN A 189 8.55 10.77 5.37
N PRO A 190 9.60 10.90 4.53
CA PRO A 190 9.60 11.89 3.44
C PRO A 190 8.50 11.65 2.39
N GLN A 191 7.85 10.48 2.39
CA GLN A 191 6.71 10.19 1.52
C GLN A 191 5.49 11.09 1.78
N PHE A 192 5.33 11.55 3.03
CA PHE A 192 4.14 12.26 3.47
C PHE A 192 4.43 13.73 3.75
N ALA A 193 3.48 14.58 3.36
CA ALA A 193 3.39 15.95 3.80
C ALA A 193 1.93 16.33 4.03
N PHE A 194 1.69 17.38 4.78
CA PHE A 194 0.34 17.87 5.06
C PHE A 194 0.23 19.37 4.86
N ILE A 195 -0.94 19.81 4.41
CA ILE A 195 -1.35 21.21 4.31
C ILE A 195 -2.70 21.35 5.03
N ARG A 196 -2.80 22.25 6.00
CA ARG A 196 -4.10 22.57 6.62
C ARG A 196 -4.82 23.60 5.75
N VAL A 197 -6.04 23.26 5.35
CA VAL A 197 -6.94 24.13 4.60
C VAL A 197 -8.19 24.45 5.43
N ASP A 198 -8.88 25.52 5.06
CA ASP A 198 -10.16 25.91 5.64
C ASP A 198 -11.16 26.35 4.56
N ALA A 199 -12.34 26.81 4.98
CA ALA A 199 -13.40 27.25 4.07
C ALA A 199 -12.99 28.40 3.13
N THR A 200 -11.97 29.20 3.48
CA THR A 200 -11.50 30.31 2.65
C THR A 200 -10.50 29.87 1.57
N SER A 201 -9.97 28.65 1.69
CA SER A 201 -8.92 28.13 0.81
C SER A 201 -9.44 27.77 -0.59
N GLY A 202 -10.74 27.50 -0.74
CA GLY A 202 -11.33 27.03 -2.00
C GLY A 202 -10.84 25.63 -2.44
N VAL A 203 -10.25 24.87 -1.51
CA VAL A 203 -9.70 23.53 -1.72
C VAL A 203 -10.55 22.55 -0.92
N GLU A 204 -11.04 21.51 -1.58
CA GLU A 204 -11.66 20.36 -0.91
C GLU A 204 -10.56 19.53 -0.24
N PRO A 205 -10.60 19.30 1.09
CA PRO A 205 -9.58 18.54 1.77
C PRO A 205 -9.64 17.05 1.41
N ASP A 206 -8.48 16.38 1.34
CA ASP A 206 -8.40 14.92 1.19
C ASP A 206 -9.10 14.20 2.35
N PHE A 207 -9.06 14.75 3.57
CA PHE A 207 -9.83 14.28 4.73
C PHE A 207 -10.09 15.37 5.76
N ARG A 208 -11.07 15.14 6.65
CA ARG A 208 -11.48 16.08 7.70
C ARG A 208 -11.19 15.50 9.07
N VAL A 209 -10.43 16.19 9.91
CA VAL A 209 -10.21 15.79 11.32
C VAL A 209 -11.28 16.42 12.17
N SER A 210 -12.18 15.60 12.74
CA SER A 210 -13.47 16.07 13.25
C SER A 210 -13.73 15.64 14.67
N LEU A 211 -13.72 16.60 15.59
CA LEU A 211 -14.18 16.37 16.96
C LEU A 211 -15.70 16.17 16.95
N THR A 212 -16.14 15.01 17.41
CA THR A 212 -17.51 14.53 17.21
C THR A 212 -18.03 13.85 18.48
N THR A 213 -19.31 14.07 18.76
CA THR A 213 -20.01 13.51 19.92
C THR A 213 -20.15 11.98 19.80
N PRO A 214 -20.21 11.26 20.93
CA PRO A 214 -20.40 9.80 20.95
C PRO A 214 -21.56 9.32 20.08
N MET A 215 -22.73 9.94 20.20
CA MET A 215 -23.90 9.47 19.46
C MET A 215 -23.75 9.55 17.94
N THR A 216 -23.08 10.58 17.44
CA THR A 216 -22.80 10.75 16.01
C THR A 216 -21.74 9.75 15.53
N ILE A 217 -20.71 9.49 16.35
CA ILE A 217 -19.70 8.47 16.05
C ILE A 217 -20.29 7.08 15.96
N ARG A 218 -21.23 6.71 16.85
CA ARG A 218 -21.88 5.39 16.79
C ARG A 218 -22.56 5.12 15.46
N GLU A 219 -23.09 6.16 14.82
CA GLU A 219 -23.66 6.07 13.48
C GLU A 219 -22.58 6.00 12.40
N GLY A 220 -21.57 6.87 12.49
CA GLY A 220 -20.51 6.98 11.47
C GLY A 220 -19.47 5.86 11.50
N CYS A 221 -19.21 5.28 12.67
CA CYS A 221 -18.17 4.27 12.91
C CYS A 221 -18.75 2.90 13.28
N GLY A 222 -20.02 2.84 13.73
CA GLY A 222 -20.61 1.64 14.33
C GLY A 222 -20.44 1.62 15.86
N TYR A 223 -21.19 0.75 16.53
CA TYR A 223 -21.17 0.62 18.00
C TYR A 223 -21.44 -0.79 18.50
N ASP A 224 -21.07 -1.80 17.72
CA ASP A 224 -21.38 -3.20 18.05
C ASP A 224 -20.67 -3.66 19.34
N ILE A 225 -19.49 -3.09 19.63
CA ILE A 225 -18.69 -3.39 20.84
C ILE A 225 -19.08 -2.55 22.06
N GLN A 226 -20.00 -1.59 21.89
CA GLN A 226 -20.46 -0.70 22.95
C GLN A 226 -19.34 0.00 23.75
N LEU A 227 -18.20 0.24 23.12
CA LEU A 227 -17.09 1.02 23.67
C LEU A 227 -16.92 2.30 22.85
N GLU A 228 -16.68 3.40 23.54
CA GLU A 228 -16.38 4.67 22.89
C GLU A 228 -15.04 4.58 22.17
N ALA A 229 -15.05 4.88 20.87
CA ALA A 229 -13.89 4.79 19.99
C ALA A 229 -13.89 5.94 18.98
N SER A 230 -12.73 6.19 18.39
CA SER A 230 -12.56 7.02 17.21
C SER A 230 -12.45 6.10 15.98
N CYS A 231 -12.58 6.66 14.78
CA CYS A 231 -12.39 5.89 13.56
C CYS A 231 -12.07 6.78 12.37
N TYR A 232 -11.59 6.19 11.28
CA TYR A 232 -11.63 6.80 9.96
C TYR A 232 -12.78 6.22 9.14
N ASN A 233 -13.68 7.09 8.68
CA ASN A 233 -14.73 6.75 7.71
C ASN A 233 -14.47 7.50 6.40
N PRO A 234 -14.07 6.81 5.31
CA PRO A 234 -13.73 7.44 4.05
C PRO A 234 -14.93 7.96 3.25
N ALA A 235 -16.17 7.66 3.66
CA ALA A 235 -17.38 7.97 2.89
C ALA A 235 -18.58 8.33 3.79
N TYR A 236 -18.35 9.12 4.85
CA TYR A 236 -19.44 9.55 5.72
C TYR A 236 -20.30 10.63 5.05
N ALA A 237 -21.62 10.59 5.27
CA ALA A 237 -22.60 11.48 4.64
C ALA A 237 -22.43 11.52 3.10
N ASP A 238 -22.34 12.70 2.50
CA ASP A 238 -22.20 12.93 1.04
C ASP A 238 -20.83 12.46 0.47
N GLY A 239 -20.28 11.34 0.96
CA GLY A 239 -19.03 10.75 0.51
C GLY A 239 -17.78 11.47 1.04
N GLN A 240 -17.88 12.21 2.14
CA GLN A 240 -16.76 12.96 2.69
C GLN A 240 -15.87 12.09 3.57
N PRO A 241 -14.54 12.00 3.29
CA PRO A 241 -13.61 11.30 4.15
C PRO A 241 -13.41 12.02 5.49
N ARG A 242 -13.63 11.32 6.59
CA ARG A 242 -13.64 11.88 7.94
C ARG A 242 -12.88 11.02 8.92
N VAL A 243 -11.92 11.66 9.59
CA VAL A 243 -11.24 11.16 10.77
C VAL A 243 -12.07 11.62 11.98
N PHE A 244 -12.89 10.71 12.51
CA PHE A 244 -13.73 10.97 13.66
C PHE A 244 -12.91 10.87 14.95
N ILE A 245 -12.85 11.98 15.69
CA ILE A 245 -12.26 12.05 17.03
C ILE A 245 -13.39 12.08 18.07
N ASN A 246 -13.47 11.07 18.92
CA ASN A 246 -14.52 10.95 19.94
C ASN A 246 -14.32 11.94 21.08
N GLU A 247 -15.29 12.84 21.27
CA GLU A 247 -15.24 13.87 22.31
C GLU A 247 -15.13 13.27 23.73
N ALA A 248 -15.85 12.18 24.03
CA ALA A 248 -15.78 11.56 25.34
C ALA A 248 -14.36 11.06 25.65
N ARG A 249 -13.71 10.46 24.65
CA ARG A 249 -12.30 10.04 24.72
C ARG A 249 -11.34 11.23 24.72
N TRP A 250 -11.65 12.29 23.99
CA TRP A 250 -10.87 13.53 23.99
C TRP A 250 -10.82 14.15 25.38
N VAL A 251 -11.92 14.11 26.12
CA VAL A 251 -12.02 14.65 27.49
C VAL A 251 -11.40 13.71 28.52
N ARG A 252 -11.67 12.40 28.43
CA ARG A 252 -11.39 11.44 29.51
C ARG A 252 -10.21 10.49 29.25
N GLY A 253 -9.69 10.48 28.04
CA GLY A 253 -8.58 9.62 27.65
C GLY A 253 -8.95 8.13 27.52
N ALA A 254 -7.93 7.29 27.71
CA ALA A 254 -8.05 5.85 27.75
C ALA A 254 -7.28 5.28 28.94
N VAL A 255 -7.75 4.15 29.49
CA VAL A 255 -7.16 3.50 30.66
C VAL A 255 -5.66 3.19 30.47
N PRO A 256 -5.18 2.72 29.30
CA PRO A 256 -3.76 2.42 29.11
C PRO A 256 -2.81 3.62 29.26
N PHE A 257 -3.33 4.85 29.12
CA PHE A 257 -2.55 6.10 29.26
C PHE A 257 -2.51 6.63 30.70
N GLN A 258 -3.17 5.94 31.65
CA GLN A 258 -3.04 6.21 33.09
C GLN A 258 -3.27 7.68 33.50
N GLY A 259 -4.18 8.37 32.83
CA GLY A 259 -4.51 9.77 33.10
C GLY A 259 -3.69 10.80 32.31
N ASP A 260 -2.71 10.36 31.51
CA ASP A 260 -2.02 11.23 30.55
C ASP A 260 -2.89 11.46 29.30
N VAL A 261 -3.90 12.33 29.47
CA VAL A 261 -4.82 12.72 28.39
C VAL A 261 -4.09 13.46 27.27
N GLY A 262 -2.99 14.15 27.56
CA GLY A 262 -2.19 14.84 26.55
C GLY A 262 -1.57 13.87 25.56
N SER A 263 -0.85 12.86 26.07
CA SER A 263 -0.30 11.79 25.22
C SER A 263 -1.41 11.01 24.51
N TYR A 264 -2.53 10.72 25.19
CA TYR A 264 -3.65 10.02 24.53
C TYR A 264 -4.19 10.79 23.31
N ARG A 265 -4.32 12.12 23.40
CA ARG A 265 -4.78 12.95 22.28
C ARG A 265 -3.82 12.89 21.10
N GLN A 266 -2.51 12.90 21.35
CA GLN A 266 -1.48 12.75 20.30
C GLN A 266 -1.55 11.38 19.64
N TYR A 267 -1.64 10.32 20.45
CA TYR A 267 -1.88 8.96 19.98
C TYR A 267 -3.10 8.89 19.07
N LEU A 268 -4.24 9.38 19.55
CA LEU A 268 -5.51 9.30 18.85
C LEU A 268 -5.46 10.01 17.50
N ILE A 269 -4.90 11.22 17.45
CA ILE A 269 -4.72 11.95 16.19
C ILE A 269 -3.84 11.16 15.23
N ASN A 270 -2.67 10.69 15.68
CA ASN A 270 -1.74 9.98 14.82
C ASN A 270 -2.32 8.64 14.32
N HIS A 271 -2.98 7.88 15.19
CA HIS A 271 -3.58 6.59 14.87
C HIS A 271 -4.67 6.73 13.79
N GLU A 272 -5.63 7.62 14.01
CA GLU A 272 -6.77 7.75 13.09
C GLU A 272 -6.38 8.42 11.77
N VAL A 273 -5.41 9.35 11.80
CA VAL A 273 -4.81 9.90 10.57
C VAL A 273 -3.98 8.83 9.85
N GLY A 274 -3.36 7.89 10.58
CA GLY A 274 -2.69 6.72 10.01
C GLY A 274 -3.62 5.93 9.08
N HIS A 275 -4.86 5.69 9.51
CA HIS A 275 -5.89 5.09 8.67
C HIS A 275 -6.21 5.94 7.44
N ALA A 276 -6.35 7.25 7.60
CA ALA A 276 -6.66 8.17 6.49
C ALA A 276 -5.55 8.22 5.42
N ILE A 277 -4.28 8.08 5.81
CA ILE A 277 -3.14 8.11 4.88
C ILE A 277 -2.77 6.74 4.30
N GLY A 278 -3.52 5.69 4.64
CA GLY A 278 -3.43 4.38 3.98
C GLY A 278 -2.93 3.23 4.85
N TYR A 279 -2.77 3.39 6.16
CA TYR A 279 -2.45 2.29 7.07
C TYR A 279 -3.75 1.65 7.60
N GLN A 280 -4.25 0.64 6.92
CA GLN A 280 -5.61 0.14 7.15
C GLN A 280 -5.75 -0.89 8.28
N ARG A 281 -4.63 -1.44 8.78
CA ARG A 281 -4.65 -2.56 9.73
C ARG A 281 -4.10 -2.12 11.06
N HIS A 282 -4.68 -2.67 12.13
CA HIS A 282 -4.07 -2.58 13.43
C HIS A 282 -2.84 -3.49 13.52
N GLU A 283 -1.92 -3.10 14.40
CA GLU A 283 -0.69 -3.83 14.69
C GLU A 283 -0.71 -4.39 16.11
N GLN A 284 -0.01 -5.50 16.30
CA GLN A 284 0.16 -6.11 17.61
C GLN A 284 1.42 -5.60 18.31
N CYS A 285 1.46 -5.71 19.63
CA CYS A 285 2.66 -5.50 20.42
C CYS A 285 3.76 -6.48 19.98
N PRO A 286 4.95 -6.00 19.55
CA PRO A 286 6.01 -6.86 19.06
C PRO A 286 6.69 -7.63 20.18
N GLU A 287 6.92 -7.00 21.34
CA GLU A 287 7.63 -7.58 22.48
C GLU A 287 7.19 -6.96 23.82
N ASN A 288 7.35 -7.72 24.91
CA ASN A 288 6.93 -7.24 26.23
C ASN A 288 7.72 -6.01 26.68
N GLY A 289 6.99 -4.96 27.09
CA GLY A 289 7.58 -3.72 27.62
C GLY A 289 8.03 -2.72 26.55
N ASP A 290 7.99 -3.09 25.28
CA ASP A 290 8.25 -2.15 24.18
C ASP A 290 7.19 -1.07 24.09
N LEU A 291 7.49 -0.01 23.34
CA LEU A 291 6.48 0.97 22.96
C LEU A 291 5.50 0.31 21.99
N ALA A 292 4.21 0.50 22.23
CA ALA A 292 3.17 0.04 21.33
C ALA A 292 3.36 0.66 19.93
N PRO A 293 3.22 -0.10 18.84
CA PRO A 293 3.11 0.49 17.51
C PRO A 293 1.96 1.50 17.45
N ILE A 294 2.09 2.54 16.65
CA ILE A 294 1.07 3.60 16.59
C ILE A 294 -0.27 3.06 16.10
N MET A 295 -0.26 2.05 15.23
CA MET A 295 -1.47 1.40 14.71
C MET A 295 -1.99 0.30 15.63
N MET A 296 -1.40 0.06 16.81
CA MET A 296 -2.06 -0.76 17.84
C MET A 296 -3.28 0.01 18.38
N GLN A 297 -4.42 -0.65 18.59
CA GLN A 297 -5.63 -0.02 19.15
C GLN A 297 -5.51 0.21 20.68
N GLN A 298 -4.64 1.13 21.06
CA GLN A 298 -4.29 1.48 22.45
C GLN A 298 -5.45 2.17 23.20
N THR A 299 -6.52 2.61 22.53
CA THR A 299 -7.75 3.08 23.21
C THR A 299 -8.38 1.96 24.03
N PHE A 300 -8.26 0.71 23.58
CA PHE A 300 -8.87 -0.44 24.24
C PHE A 300 -7.90 -1.23 25.12
N SER A 301 -6.71 -1.53 24.61
CA SER A 301 -5.69 -2.24 25.39
C SER A 301 -4.31 -2.13 24.74
N THR A 302 -3.26 -2.30 25.54
CA THR A 302 -1.88 -2.53 25.07
C THR A 302 -1.45 -3.98 25.23
N ASN A 303 -2.39 -4.90 25.51
CA ASN A 303 -2.17 -6.34 25.60
C ASN A 303 -2.72 -7.07 24.37
N ASN A 304 -1.93 -7.97 23.80
CA ASN A 304 -2.28 -8.69 22.58
C ASN A 304 -3.46 -9.67 22.75
N ASN A 305 -3.67 -10.24 23.94
CA ASN A 305 -4.82 -11.13 24.18
C ASN A 305 -6.15 -10.36 24.16
N ASP A 306 -6.13 -9.10 24.59
CA ASP A 306 -7.30 -8.22 24.53
C ASP A 306 -7.49 -7.70 23.10
N ALA A 307 -6.41 -7.22 22.48
CA ALA A 307 -6.43 -6.70 21.11
C ALA A 307 -6.89 -7.76 20.08
N ALA A 308 -6.46 -9.02 20.24
CA ALA A 308 -6.90 -10.14 19.38
C ALA A 308 -8.42 -10.38 19.41
N ARG A 309 -9.12 -9.93 20.44
CA ARG A 309 -10.59 -10.01 20.50
C ARG A 309 -11.22 -9.04 19.50
N PHE A 310 -10.64 -7.85 19.32
CA PHE A 310 -11.17 -6.80 18.44
C PHE A 310 -10.74 -6.96 16.99
N ASP A 311 -9.52 -7.44 16.79
CA ASP A 311 -8.90 -7.54 15.48
C ASP A 311 -8.49 -8.99 15.14
N PRO A 312 -9.45 -9.94 15.17
CA PRO A 312 -9.16 -11.34 14.92
C PRO A 312 -8.55 -11.52 13.53
N GLY A 313 -7.41 -12.20 13.47
CA GLY A 313 -6.67 -12.48 12.23
C GLY A 313 -5.58 -11.46 11.87
N THR A 314 -5.51 -10.32 12.55
CA THR A 314 -4.35 -9.40 12.44
C THR A 314 -3.49 -9.38 13.71
N VAL A 315 -4.10 -9.60 14.88
CA VAL A 315 -3.41 -9.67 16.17
C VAL A 315 -3.47 -11.11 16.73
N ASN A 316 -2.32 -11.65 17.13
CA ASN A 316 -2.22 -12.96 17.77
C ASN A 316 -2.30 -12.83 19.30
N PRO A 317 -3.08 -13.66 20.01
CA PRO A 317 -3.16 -13.64 21.48
C PRO A 317 -1.95 -14.35 22.11
N ASP A 318 -0.76 -13.75 21.98
CA ASP A 318 0.52 -14.27 22.47
C ASP A 318 0.91 -13.78 23.87
N GLY A 319 0.01 -13.07 24.56
CA GLY A 319 0.19 -12.54 25.91
C GLY A 319 1.12 -11.33 26.02
N LYS A 320 1.67 -10.81 24.91
CA LYS A 320 2.59 -9.67 24.96
C LYS A 320 1.87 -8.38 25.34
N THR A 321 2.53 -7.55 26.13
CA THR A 321 2.02 -6.25 26.60
C THR A 321 3.03 -5.15 26.36
N CYS A 322 2.58 -4.08 25.69
CA CYS A 322 3.40 -2.90 25.41
C CYS A 322 3.07 -1.76 26.37
N ARG A 323 4.00 -0.80 26.47
CA ARG A 323 3.76 0.53 27.04
C ARG A 323 3.06 1.41 26.01
N PHE A 324 2.21 2.33 26.46
CA PHE A 324 1.54 3.26 25.53
C PHE A 324 2.56 4.09 24.76
N ASN A 325 2.18 4.52 23.55
CA ASN A 325 3.03 5.30 22.67
C ASN A 325 2.17 6.24 21.79
N PRO A 326 2.38 7.56 21.86
CA PRO A 326 1.65 8.51 21.05
C PRO A 326 2.19 8.78 19.64
N TRP A 327 3.35 8.22 19.28
CA TRP A 327 4.08 8.62 18.07
C TRP A 327 4.38 7.46 17.12
N PRO A 328 4.21 7.63 15.80
CA PRO A 328 4.73 6.67 14.81
C PRO A 328 6.25 6.54 14.90
N TYR A 329 6.97 7.65 15.09
CA TYR A 329 8.43 7.67 15.18
C TYR A 329 8.86 8.21 16.55
N PRO A 330 8.97 7.37 17.59
CA PRO A 330 9.30 7.80 18.95
C PRO A 330 10.80 8.11 19.12
N ILE A 331 11.36 8.93 18.23
CA ILE A 331 12.76 9.38 18.28
C ILE A 331 12.99 10.27 19.51
N ALA A 332 14.21 10.24 20.06
CA ALA A 332 14.61 11.02 21.23
C ALA A 332 14.80 12.50 20.87
#